data_AF-A0A355YLD4-F1
#
_entry.id   AF-A0A355YLD4-F1
#
_cell.length_a   1.000
_cell.length_b   1.000
_cell.length_c   1.000
_cell.angle_alpha   90.00
_cell.angle_beta   90.00
_cell.angle_gamma   90.00
#
_symmetry.space_group_name_H-M   'P 1'
#
loop_
_entity.id
_entity.type
_entity.pdbx_description
1 polymer ?
#
loop_
_entity_poly.entity_id
_entity_poly.type
_entity_poly.pdbx_seq_one_letter_code
_entity_poly.pdbx_strand_id
1 'polypeptide(L)'
;MKKVIVIGAGPAGLTAAYELKKRSPGEYDVLVLEESGEIGGISRTVKYKNNRMDIGGHRFFSKDKRIMDWWKQIMPMQGAPSYDDKKLGRIKPLQKGGPDPEKEDRVMLTRQRVSRIYYKKKFFDYPISLKPQTFINMGFVQTVKAGFSYLGSCAHKRQEHSLEDFYV
;
A
#
# COMPACT_ATOMS: atom_id res chain seq x y z
N MET A 1 -34.81 -12.74 -3.97
CA MET A 1 -33.39 -12.34 -3.95
C MET A 1 -32.57 -13.47 -3.35
N LYS A 2 -31.47 -13.87 -4.00
CA LYS A 2 -30.52 -14.85 -3.45
C LYS A 2 -29.63 -14.15 -2.42
N LYS A 3 -29.41 -14.77 -1.26
CA LYS A 3 -28.52 -14.23 -0.23
C LYS A 3 -27.08 -14.60 -0.54
N VAL A 4 -26.18 -13.61 -0.50
CA VAL A 4 -24.74 -13.80 -0.66
C VAL A 4 -24.05 -13.19 0.55
N ILE A 5 -23.19 -13.98 1.19
CA ILE A 5 -22.37 -13.52 2.30
C ILE A 5 -20.93 -13.36 1.79
N VAL A 6 -20.39 -12.16 1.95
CA VAL A 6 -18.98 -11.84 1.67
C VAL A 6 -18.27 -11.66 3.00
N ILE A 7 -17.23 -12.45 3.24
CA ILE A 7 -16.44 -12.38 4.48
C ILE A 7 -15.17 -11.58 4.19
N GLY A 8 -15.03 -10.43 4.85
CA GLY A 8 -13.95 -9.45 4.71
C GLY A 8 -14.35 -8.23 3.89
N ALA A 9 -14.26 -7.04 4.49
CA ALA A 9 -14.50 -5.75 3.84
C ALA A 9 -13.21 -5.11 3.29
N GLY A 10 -12.27 -5.92 2.80
CA GLY A 10 -11.13 -5.46 2.03
C GLY A 10 -11.49 -5.12 0.57
N PRO A 11 -10.54 -4.63 -0.25
CA PRO A 11 -10.80 -4.28 -1.65
C PRO A 11 -11.40 -5.42 -2.47
N ALA A 12 -10.96 -6.67 -2.23
CA ALA A 12 -11.49 -7.84 -2.91
C ALA A 12 -12.97 -8.09 -2.58
N GLY A 13 -13.30 -8.16 -1.28
CA GLY A 13 -14.67 -8.40 -0.82
C GLY A 13 -15.62 -7.26 -1.20
N LEU A 14 -15.21 -6.00 -1.01
CA LEU A 14 -16.00 -4.84 -1.40
C LEU A 14 -16.23 -4.77 -2.92
N THR A 15 -15.21 -5.09 -3.72
CA THR A 15 -15.36 -5.13 -5.19
C THR A 15 -16.31 -6.25 -5.62
N ALA A 16 -16.21 -7.44 -5.01
CA ALA A 16 -17.12 -8.54 -5.31
C ALA A 16 -18.58 -8.19 -4.98
N ALA A 17 -18.82 -7.62 -3.80
CA ALA A 17 -20.14 -7.17 -3.38
C ALA A 17 -20.70 -6.07 -4.31
N TYR A 18 -19.86 -5.09 -4.67
CA TYR A 18 -20.22 -4.01 -5.59
C TYR A 18 -20.60 -4.56 -6.98
N GLU A 19 -19.79 -5.45 -7.55
CA GLU A 19 -20.04 -5.99 -8.89
C GLU A 19 -21.29 -6.87 -8.94
N LEU A 20 -21.57 -7.67 -7.90
CA LEU A 20 -22.81 -8.46 -7.80
C LEU A 20 -24.04 -7.57 -7.83
N LYS A 21 -24.04 -6.47 -7.06
CA LYS A 21 -25.15 -5.51 -7.02
C LYS A 21 -25.29 -4.73 -8.31
N LYS A 22 -24.17 -4.34 -8.93
CA LYS A 22 -24.14 -3.53 -10.16
C LYS A 22 -24.61 -4.31 -11.39
N ARG A 23 -24.19 -5.58 -11.53
CA ARG A 23 -24.47 -6.40 -12.73
C ARG A 23 -25.82 -7.10 -12.70
N SER A 24 -26.34 -7.42 -11.51
CA SER A 24 -27.64 -8.06 -11.35
C SER A 24 -28.54 -7.30 -10.36
N PRO A 25 -29.01 -6.09 -10.72
CA PRO A 25 -29.89 -5.30 -9.85
C PRO A 25 -31.13 -6.10 -9.44
N GLY A 26 -31.38 -6.23 -8.14
CA GLY A 26 -32.54 -6.94 -7.60
C GLY A 26 -32.42 -8.48 -7.57
N GLU A 27 -31.34 -9.09 -8.07
CA GLU A 27 -31.15 -10.54 -7.96
C GLU A 27 -30.54 -10.95 -6.61
N TYR A 28 -29.53 -10.20 -6.15
CA TYR A 28 -28.74 -10.53 -4.95
C TYR A 28 -28.98 -9.57 -3.79
N ASP A 29 -29.18 -10.16 -2.62
CA ASP A 29 -29.08 -9.53 -1.31
C ASP A 29 -27.70 -9.86 -0.71
N VAL A 30 -26.83 -8.85 -0.59
CA VAL A 30 -25.41 -9.05 -0.29
C VAL A 30 -25.10 -8.52 1.11
N LEU A 31 -24.65 -9.40 1.99
CA LEU A 31 -24.18 -9.08 3.33
C LEU A 31 -22.65 -9.17 3.38
N VAL A 32 -21.98 -8.07 3.74
CA VAL A 32 -20.53 -8.05 3.97
C VAL A 32 -20.28 -8.12 5.47
N LEU A 33 -19.50 -9.10 5.90
CA LEU A 33 -19.09 -9.28 7.30
C LEU A 33 -17.62 -8.90 7.44
N GLU A 34 -17.30 -8.01 8.38
CA GLU A 34 -15.93 -7.58 8.67
C GLU A 34 -15.69 -7.65 10.17
N GLU A 35 -14.62 -8.33 10.57
CA GLU A 35 -14.27 -8.54 11.97
C GLU A 35 -13.69 -7.28 12.62
N SER A 36 -12.88 -6.51 11.88
CA SER A 36 -12.04 -5.45 12.45
C SER A 36 -12.76 -4.14 12.78
N GLY A 37 -14.08 -4.06 12.57
CA GLY A 37 -14.89 -2.85 12.79
C GLY A 37 -14.59 -1.70 11.82
N GLU A 38 -13.60 -1.84 10.94
CA GLU A 38 -13.21 -0.87 9.94
C GLU A 38 -13.15 -1.50 8.55
N ILE A 39 -13.62 -0.78 7.54
CA ILE A 39 -13.57 -1.22 6.14
C ILE A 39 -12.21 -0.91 5.49
N GLY A 40 -11.88 -1.65 4.43
CA GLY A 40 -10.70 -1.42 3.58
C GLY A 40 -9.55 -2.40 3.80
N GLY A 41 -9.61 -3.26 4.82
CA GLY A 41 -8.54 -4.22 5.14
C GLY A 41 -7.17 -3.53 5.26
N ILE A 42 -6.13 -4.13 4.67
CA ILE A 42 -4.78 -3.52 4.66
C ILE A 42 -4.69 -2.25 3.78
N SER A 43 -5.68 -1.97 2.94
CA SER A 43 -5.73 -0.77 2.10
C SER A 43 -6.45 0.41 2.77
N ARG A 44 -6.72 0.32 4.08
CA ARG A 44 -7.38 1.40 4.83
C ARG A 44 -6.40 2.44 5.37
N THR A 45 -6.94 3.60 5.64
CA THR A 45 -6.28 4.70 6.37
C THR A 45 -6.84 4.76 7.79
N VAL A 46 -5.98 4.61 8.80
CA VAL A 46 -6.35 4.79 10.21
C VAL A 46 -6.00 6.19 10.69
N LYS A 47 -6.77 6.70 11.66
CA LYS A 47 -6.49 7.97 12.33
C LYS A 47 -5.75 7.70 13.64
N TYR A 48 -4.54 8.23 13.79
CA TYR A 48 -3.75 8.09 15.01
C TYR A 48 -3.12 9.43 15.40
N LYS A 49 -3.45 9.94 16.60
CA LYS A 49 -2.92 11.21 17.14
C LYS A 49 -2.97 12.36 16.12
N ASN A 50 -4.16 12.61 15.55
CA ASN A 50 -4.42 13.60 14.48
C ASN A 50 -3.69 13.36 13.14
N ASN A 51 -2.96 12.25 13.01
CA ASN A 51 -2.37 11.83 11.74
C ASN A 51 -3.25 10.79 11.06
N ARG A 52 -3.15 10.72 9.73
CA ARG A 52 -3.75 9.67 8.90
C ARG A 52 -2.61 8.75 8.45
N MET A 53 -2.73 7.46 8.72
CA MET A 53 -1.71 6.47 8.41
C MET A 53 -2.34 5.32 7.62
N ASP A 54 -1.80 5.03 6.44
CA ASP A 54 -2.22 3.87 5.67
C ASP A 54 -1.59 2.62 6.28
N ILE A 55 -2.40 1.60 6.58
CA ILE A 55 -1.93 0.37 7.22
C ILE A 55 -1.02 -0.42 6.27
N GLY A 56 -1.34 -0.40 4.99
CA GLY A 56 -0.42 -0.83 3.94
C GLY A 56 -0.22 0.30 2.95
N GLY A 57 1.05 0.60 2.65
CA GLY A 57 1.47 1.60 1.66
C GLY A 57 1.20 1.15 0.22
N HIS A 58 -0.06 0.86 -0.10
CA HIS A 58 -0.50 0.31 -1.37
C HIS A 58 -0.44 1.38 -2.45
N ARG A 59 0.37 1.12 -3.47
CA ARG A 59 0.25 1.82 -4.75
C ARG A 59 -0.81 1.12 -5.57
N PHE A 60 -1.76 1.87 -6.11
CA PHE A 60 -2.68 1.32 -7.10
C PHE A 60 -2.04 1.42 -8.49
N PHE A 61 -1.85 0.27 -9.14
CA PHE A 61 -1.39 0.18 -10.53
C PHE A 61 -1.86 -1.13 -11.15
N SER A 62 -2.22 -1.10 -12.43
CA SER A 62 -2.52 -2.28 -13.22
C SER A 62 -2.02 -2.07 -14.66
N LYS A 63 -1.60 -3.16 -15.30
CA LYS A 63 -1.33 -3.17 -16.75
C LYS A 63 -2.62 -3.29 -17.57
N ASP A 64 -3.72 -3.74 -16.95
CA ASP A 64 -5.02 -3.88 -17.60
C ASP A 64 -5.78 -2.54 -17.54
N LYS A 65 -6.03 -1.97 -18.73
CA LYS A 65 -6.76 -0.72 -18.88
C LYS A 65 -8.18 -0.79 -18.31
N ARG A 66 -8.87 -1.93 -18.42
CA ARG A 66 -10.24 -2.10 -17.89
C ARG A 66 -10.28 -1.89 -16.39
N ILE A 67 -9.28 -2.42 -15.68
CA ILE A 67 -9.13 -2.27 -14.23
C ILE A 67 -8.85 -0.79 -13.90
N MET A 68 -7.93 -0.16 -14.62
CA MET A 68 -7.61 1.26 -14.41
C MET A 68 -8.83 2.15 -14.64
N ASP A 69 -9.60 1.90 -15.68
CA ASP A 69 -10.78 2.71 -16.03
C ASP A 69 -11.95 2.46 -15.06
N TRP A 70 -12.12 1.23 -14.57
CA TRP A 70 -13.08 0.93 -13.50
C TRP A 70 -12.79 1.75 -12.24
N TRP A 71 -11.52 1.79 -11.80
CA TRP A 71 -11.16 2.58 -10.63
C TRP A 71 -11.32 4.08 -10.85
N LYS A 72 -11.02 4.61 -12.04
CA LYS A 72 -11.26 6.02 -12.38
C LYS A 72 -12.74 6.41 -12.31
N GLN A 73 -13.66 5.49 -12.62
CA GLN A 73 -15.10 5.73 -12.48
C GLN A 73 -15.52 5.87 -11.02
N ILE A 74 -14.86 5.16 -10.11
CA ILE A 74 -15.16 5.20 -8.67
C ILE A 74 -14.41 6.35 -7.98
N MET A 75 -13.14 6.55 -8.31
CA MET A 75 -12.27 7.60 -7.80
C MET A 75 -11.50 8.25 -8.95
N PRO A 76 -11.95 9.41 -9.46
CA PRO A 76 -11.25 10.15 -10.51
C PRO A 76 -9.88 10.65 -10.05
N MET A 77 -8.95 10.87 -11.00
CA MET A 77 -7.62 11.39 -10.65
C MET A 77 -7.72 12.85 -10.19
N GLN A 78 -6.90 13.23 -9.21
CA GLN A 78 -6.90 14.60 -8.68
C GLN A 78 -6.73 15.66 -9.79
N GLY A 79 -7.57 16.69 -9.74
CA GLY A 79 -7.52 17.84 -10.65
C GLY A 79 -6.89 19.09 -10.03
N ALA A 80 -6.68 19.09 -8.71
CA ALA A 80 -5.96 20.15 -8.00
C ALA A 80 -4.82 19.58 -7.13
N PRO A 81 -3.82 20.40 -6.75
CA PRO A 81 -2.77 19.99 -5.82
C PRO A 81 -3.34 19.76 -4.41
N SER A 82 -2.86 18.72 -3.73
CA SER A 82 -3.16 18.53 -2.30
C SER A 82 -2.35 19.46 -1.40
N TYR A 83 -2.69 19.53 -0.12
CA TYR A 83 -2.04 20.38 0.88
C TYR A 83 -0.52 20.17 0.91
N ASP A 84 -0.06 18.92 0.89
CA ASP A 84 1.37 18.58 0.87
C ASP A 84 2.07 19.08 -0.39
N ASP A 85 1.40 19.02 -1.55
CA ASP A 85 1.95 19.52 -2.81
C ASP A 85 2.11 21.03 -2.78
N LYS A 86 1.09 21.75 -2.29
CA LYS A 86 1.14 23.20 -2.12
C LYS A 86 2.26 23.61 -1.15
N LYS A 87 2.32 22.96 0.01
CA LYS A 87 3.28 23.28 1.08
C LYS A 87 4.72 22.97 0.70
N LEU A 88 4.96 21.92 -0.09
CA LEU A 88 6.29 21.48 -0.50
C LEU A 88 6.71 22.00 -1.88
N GLY A 89 5.87 22.80 -2.55
CA GLY A 89 6.15 23.31 -3.89
C GLY A 89 6.27 22.20 -4.94
N ARG A 90 5.54 21.09 -4.79
CA ARG A 90 5.62 19.94 -5.70
C ARG A 90 4.67 20.11 -6.87
N ILE A 91 5.20 19.93 -8.07
CA ILE A 91 4.44 19.90 -9.31
C ILE A 91 4.15 18.44 -9.67
N LYS A 92 2.89 18.13 -9.96
CA LYS A 92 2.44 16.78 -10.34
C LYS A 92 1.50 16.85 -11.55
N PRO A 93 1.39 15.76 -12.32
CA PRO A 93 0.35 15.67 -13.34
C PRO A 93 -1.03 15.71 -12.69
N LEU A 94 -1.88 16.62 -13.15
CA LEU A 94 -3.27 16.81 -12.73
C LEU A 94 -4.22 16.44 -13.87
N GLN A 95 -5.37 15.88 -13.54
CA GLN A 95 -6.42 15.62 -14.52
C GLN A 95 -7.31 16.85 -14.66
N LYS A 96 -7.39 17.43 -15.87
CA LYS A 96 -8.30 18.55 -16.14
C LYS A 96 -9.74 18.14 -15.81
N GLY A 97 -10.41 18.93 -14.97
CA GLY A 97 -11.76 18.64 -14.48
C GLY A 97 -11.85 17.55 -13.41
N GLY A 98 -10.71 17.06 -12.89
CA GLY A 98 -10.70 16.16 -11.73
C GLY A 98 -11.01 16.86 -10.41
N PRO A 99 -11.36 16.11 -9.35
CA PRO A 99 -11.73 16.65 -8.05
C PRO A 99 -10.57 17.35 -7.33
N ASP A 100 -10.91 18.31 -6.47
CA ASP A 100 -9.96 18.94 -5.54
C ASP A 100 -9.83 18.08 -4.28
N PRO A 101 -8.65 17.49 -4.01
CA PRO A 101 -8.47 16.61 -2.86
C PRO A 101 -8.59 17.30 -1.50
N GLU A 102 -8.63 18.65 -1.46
CA GLU A 102 -8.88 19.41 -0.24
C GLU A 102 -10.37 19.66 0.02
N LYS A 103 -11.24 19.28 -0.92
CA LYS A 103 -12.69 19.49 -0.85
C LYS A 103 -13.50 18.20 -0.95
N GLU A 104 -12.97 17.20 -1.64
CA GLU A 104 -13.65 15.95 -1.93
C GLU A 104 -12.81 14.74 -1.52
N ASP A 105 -13.41 13.81 -0.77
CA ASP A 105 -12.75 12.56 -0.36
C ASP A 105 -12.67 11.55 -1.51
N ARG A 106 -13.56 11.63 -2.50
CA ARG A 106 -13.62 10.71 -3.64
C ARG A 106 -12.62 11.12 -4.73
N VAL A 107 -11.34 10.88 -4.45
CA VAL A 107 -10.23 11.28 -5.32
C VAL A 107 -9.10 10.26 -5.29
N MET A 108 -8.54 9.96 -6.46
CA MET A 108 -7.32 9.18 -6.60
C MET A 108 -6.12 10.12 -6.56
N LEU A 109 -5.32 9.98 -5.50
CA LEU A 109 -4.17 10.84 -5.25
C LEU A 109 -2.92 10.34 -5.99
N THR A 110 -2.27 11.25 -6.73
CA THR A 110 -0.92 11.05 -7.22
C THR A 110 0.05 11.39 -6.09
N ARG A 111 0.91 10.46 -5.69
CA ARG A 111 1.86 10.63 -4.60
C ARG A 111 3.28 10.29 -5.04
N GLN A 112 4.24 11.12 -4.65
CA GLN A 112 5.65 10.76 -4.76
C GLN A 112 5.99 9.84 -3.60
N ARG A 113 6.39 8.61 -3.92
CA ARG A 113 6.70 7.61 -2.91
C ARG A 113 8.14 7.75 -2.47
N VAL A 114 8.34 7.95 -1.17
CA VAL A 114 9.65 7.75 -0.51
C VAL A 114 9.49 6.59 0.46
N SER A 115 10.24 5.52 0.24
CA SER A 115 10.24 4.34 1.10
C SER A 115 11.52 4.31 1.94
N ARG A 116 11.35 4.08 3.24
CA ARG A 116 12.43 3.96 4.22
C ARG A 116 12.13 2.78 5.14
N ILE A 117 13.16 2.06 5.55
CA ILE A 117 13.05 1.06 6.62
C ILE A 117 13.28 1.80 7.94
N TYR A 118 12.35 1.68 8.87
CA TYR A 118 12.54 2.20 10.22
C TYR A 118 12.95 1.07 11.16
N TYR A 119 14.20 1.10 11.64
CA TYR A 119 14.75 0.07 12.52
C TYR A 119 15.71 0.70 13.54
N LYS A 120 15.66 0.24 14.80
CA LYS A 120 16.46 0.81 15.90
C LYS A 120 16.39 2.34 16.00
N LYS A 121 15.18 2.91 15.84
CA LYS A 121 14.93 4.36 15.83
C LYS A 121 15.71 5.15 14.76
N LYS A 122 16.16 4.49 13.70
CA LYS A 122 16.87 5.10 12.57
C LYS A 122 16.18 4.72 11.26
N PHE A 123 16.27 5.61 10.28
CA PHE A 123 15.78 5.36 8.93
C PHE A 123 16.90 4.85 8.03
N PHE A 124 16.62 3.81 7.27
CA PHE A 124 17.48 3.27 6.22
C PHE A 124 16.80 3.45 4.87
N ASP A 125 17.60 3.52 3.82
CA ASP A 125 17.08 3.49 2.45
C ASP A 125 16.37 2.16 2.17
N TYR A 126 15.30 2.23 1.37
CA TYR A 126 14.68 1.06 0.76
C TYR A 126 14.78 1.18 -0.77
N PRO A 127 15.46 0.25 -1.46
CA PRO A 127 16.20 -0.88 -0.91
C PRO A 127 17.44 -0.44 -0.10
N ILE A 128 17.92 -1.32 0.80
CA ILE A 128 19.14 -1.06 1.57
C ILE A 128 20.28 -0.80 0.59
N SER A 129 21.02 0.29 0.82
CA SER A 129 22.13 0.73 -0.01
C SER A 129 23.42 0.77 0.82
N LEU A 130 24.57 0.47 0.21
CA LEU A 130 25.90 0.50 0.85
C LEU A 130 26.44 1.93 1.00
N LYS A 131 25.67 2.79 1.67
CA LYS A 131 26.06 4.17 1.99
C LYS A 131 26.71 4.22 3.37
N PRO A 132 27.62 5.19 3.63
CA PRO A 132 28.19 5.40 4.96
C PRO A 132 27.11 5.48 6.06
N GLN A 133 25.99 6.15 5.77
CA GLN A 133 24.87 6.28 6.70
C GLN A 133 24.28 4.93 7.14
N THR A 134 24.25 3.92 6.27
CA THR A 134 23.73 2.57 6.60
C THR A 134 24.58 1.94 7.70
N PHE A 135 25.91 1.99 7.57
CA PHE A 135 26.85 1.43 8.55
C PHE A 135 26.85 2.23 9.86
N ILE A 136 26.79 3.56 9.78
CA ILE A 136 26.63 4.45 10.94
C ILE A 136 25.31 4.13 11.68
N ASN A 137 24.23 3.89 10.93
CA ASN A 137 22.93 3.59 11.51
C ASN A 137 22.92 2.22 12.18
N MET A 138 23.46 1.19 11.52
CA MET A 138 23.60 -0.16 12.08
C MET A 138 24.51 -0.19 13.32
N GLY A 139 25.57 0.63 13.33
CA GLY A 139 26.62 0.59 14.33
C GLY A 139 27.64 -0.51 14.05
N PHE A 140 28.80 -0.42 14.70
CA PHE A 140 29.95 -1.29 14.46
C PHE A 140 29.62 -2.78 14.66
N VAL A 141 29.09 -3.15 15.83
CA VAL A 141 28.78 -4.55 16.19
C VAL A 141 27.86 -5.21 15.16
N GLN A 142 26.81 -4.51 14.75
CA GLN A 142 25.82 -5.05 13.82
C GLN A 142 26.36 -5.11 12.39
N THR A 143 27.21 -4.16 12.01
CA THR A 143 27.94 -4.19 10.73
C THR A 143 28.85 -5.40 10.64
N VAL A 144 29.66 -5.63 11.67
CA VAL A 144 30.57 -6.77 11.75
C VAL A 144 29.80 -8.08 11.73
N LYS A 145 28.75 -8.22 12.56
CA LYS A 145 27.89 -9.42 12.58
C LYS A 145 27.26 -9.70 11.22
N ALA A 146 26.71 -8.68 10.56
CA ALA A 146 26.11 -8.83 9.23
C ALA A 146 27.15 -9.28 8.19
N GLY A 147 28.34 -8.67 8.21
CA GLY A 147 29.44 -9.03 7.31
C GLY A 147 29.89 -10.49 7.50
N PHE A 148 30.18 -10.90 8.74
CA PHE A 148 30.61 -12.28 9.02
C PHE A 148 29.49 -13.31 8.80
N SER A 149 28.23 -12.96 9.09
CA SER A 149 27.09 -13.81 8.77
C SER A 149 26.98 -14.05 7.26
N TYR A 150 27.18 -13.00 6.46
CA TYR A 150 27.19 -13.12 5.01
C TYR A 150 28.36 -13.98 4.51
N LEU A 151 29.58 -13.72 4.97
CA LEU A 151 30.76 -14.53 4.62
C LEU A 151 30.58 -16.01 5.00
N GLY A 152 30.02 -16.27 6.19
CA GLY A 152 29.65 -17.61 6.63
C GLY A 152 28.64 -18.29 5.69
N SER A 153 27.62 -17.56 5.26
CA SER A 153 26.62 -18.08 4.29
C SER A 153 27.20 -18.31 2.88
N CYS A 154 28.25 -17.60 2.50
CA CYS A 154 28.97 -17.85 1.26
C CYS A 154 29.81 -19.12 1.33
N ALA A 155 30.44 -19.39 2.47
CA ALA A 155 31.28 -20.56 2.69
C ALA A 155 30.46 -21.83 2.97
N HIS A 156 29.35 -21.70 3.70
CA HIS A 156 28.46 -22.80 4.06
C HIS A 156 27.06 -22.51 3.54
N LYS A 157 26.77 -23.00 2.32
CA LYS A 157 25.45 -22.93 1.71
C LYS A 157 24.49 -23.85 2.48
N ARG A 158 23.32 -23.31 2.83
CA ARG A 158 22.23 -24.10 3.43
C ARG A 158 21.72 -25.09 2.38
N GLN A 159 21.35 -26.29 2.80
CA GLN A 159 20.68 -27.23 1.91
C GLN A 159 19.23 -26.79 1.71
N GLU A 160 18.80 -26.72 0.46
CA GLU A 160 17.48 -26.26 0.07
C GLU A 160 16.62 -27.49 -0.29
N HIS A 161 15.77 -27.94 0.64
CA HIS A 161 14.87 -29.09 0.41
C HIS A 161 13.46 -28.66 0.04
N SER A 162 13.16 -27.37 0.23
CA SER A 162 11.87 -26.76 -0.01
C SER A 162 12.00 -25.31 -0.48
N LEU A 163 10.90 -24.75 -0.97
CA LEU A 163 10.81 -23.34 -1.30
C LEU A 163 10.99 -22.44 -0.07
N GLU A 164 10.57 -22.91 1.11
CA GLU A 164 10.78 -22.19 2.37
C GLU A 164 12.27 -22.10 2.71
N ASP A 165 13.02 -23.20 2.56
CA ASP A 165 14.47 -23.22 2.77
C ASP A 165 15.22 -22.26 1.82
N PHE A 166 14.66 -22.01 0.64
CA PHE A 166 15.21 -21.05 -0.32
C PHE A 166 14.92 -19.59 0.05
N TYR A 167 13.77 -19.31 0.68
CA TYR A 167 13.37 -17.95 1.05
C TYR A 167 13.95 -17.45 2.39
N VAL A 168 14.40 -18.36 3.28
CA VAL A 168 14.78 -18.07 4.69
C VAL A 168 16.22 -18.48 5.02
#